data_AF-A2EEN1-F1
#
_entry.id   AF-A2EEN1-F1
#
_cell.length_a   1.000
_cell.length_b   1.000
_cell.length_c   1.000
_cell.angle_alpha   90.00
_cell.angle_beta   90.00
_cell.angle_gamma   90.00
#
_symmetry.space_group_name_H-M   'P 1'
#
loop_
_entity.id
_entity.type
_entity.pdbx_description
1 polymer ?
#
loop_
_entity_poly.entity_id
_entity_poly.type
_entity_poly.pdbx_seq_one_letter_code
_entity_poly.pdbx_strand_id
1 'polypeptide(L)'
;MEENIEQKKIPPAVERQQKELNIAAKKLVDLLQQCSKLEANLKNEEKNLKENGSKTANLSAEEKRLSNELEIQKKKSIVIQKIQEFVDFHSKLEDSFARKDYKSILDNMRQLERIAPTIKQEKALENVKNDSAQKLRLLFNDILISKERSLTFPSDEKFKTVYRTLLHFSLERDFVFYIVNFLSNNLLSVLNNQNCNVVIKTLGNKSITLIEREEPHTPTTSLTESYKLINEFSKTLTSVGFLLQKKELRQLGNQAIELGIAQTGGLLTDTEKAVKQLCKLCYIDNINMNELAKQSKLPQTLEKCRTMMKEGKLFGEAVDFMMSIFEGTPSDGILTKLSILALVEWKNDSEKLKTAFPIFIAIGTNEAIQCMMMFQERLNELKAQK
;
A
#
# COMPACT_ATOMS: atom_id res chain seq x y z
N MET A 1 -67.23 -128.05 39.57
CA MET A 1 -67.56 -127.09 40.64
C MET A 1 -67.50 -125.71 40.02
N GLU A 2 -68.67 -125.22 39.63
CA GLU A 2 -68.91 -123.83 39.28
C GLU A 2 -68.88 -123.02 40.58
N GLU A 3 -68.13 -121.93 40.62
CA GLU A 3 -68.47 -120.80 41.49
C GLU A 3 -68.62 -119.56 40.63
N ASN A 4 -69.89 -119.18 40.54
CA ASN A 4 -70.47 -118.07 39.81
C ASN A 4 -70.43 -116.86 40.77
N ILE A 5 -69.60 -115.86 40.49
CA ILE A 5 -69.62 -114.58 41.21
C ILE A 5 -70.20 -113.53 40.27
N GLU A 6 -71.31 -112.96 40.74
CA GLU A 6 -72.20 -112.01 40.12
C GLU A 6 -71.50 -110.81 39.46
N GLN A 7 -71.82 -110.58 38.18
CA GLN A 7 -71.69 -109.26 37.57
C GLN A 7 -72.75 -108.32 38.15
N LYS A 8 -72.34 -107.46 39.09
CA LYS A 8 -73.15 -106.31 39.54
C LYS A 8 -73.42 -105.39 38.35
N LYS A 9 -74.68 -105.34 37.90
CA LYS A 9 -75.18 -104.31 36.98
C LYS A 9 -75.00 -102.94 37.60
N ILE A 10 -74.29 -102.07 36.89
CA ILE A 10 -74.15 -100.65 37.23
C ILE A 10 -75.55 -100.00 37.17
N PRO A 11 -76.00 -99.26 38.20
CA PRO A 11 -77.32 -98.63 38.20
C PRO A 11 -77.46 -97.61 37.06
N PRO A 12 -78.65 -97.46 36.42
CA PRO A 12 -78.88 -96.53 35.31
C PRO A 12 -78.54 -95.06 35.61
N ALA A 13 -78.57 -94.66 36.89
CA ALA A 13 -78.16 -93.34 37.35
C ALA A 13 -76.63 -93.11 37.26
N VAL A 14 -75.84 -94.17 37.43
CA VAL A 14 -74.36 -94.13 37.37
C VAL A 14 -73.88 -94.05 35.92
N GLU A 15 -74.55 -94.71 34.96
CA GLU A 15 -74.25 -94.56 33.53
C GLU A 15 -74.54 -93.14 33.01
N ARG A 16 -75.62 -92.51 33.46
CA ARG A 16 -75.92 -91.10 33.11
C ARG A 16 -74.87 -90.15 33.68
N GLN A 17 -74.49 -90.32 34.95
CA GLN A 17 -73.43 -89.52 35.58
C GLN A 17 -72.07 -89.72 34.89
N GLN A 18 -71.71 -90.95 34.50
CA GLN A 18 -70.47 -91.22 33.76
C GLN A 18 -70.46 -90.51 32.39
N LYS A 19 -71.61 -90.48 31.70
CA LYS A 19 -71.75 -89.82 30.40
C LYS A 19 -71.65 -88.29 30.52
N GLU A 20 -72.28 -87.70 31.54
CA GLU A 20 -72.16 -86.27 31.85
C GLU A 20 -70.73 -85.90 32.27
N LEU A 21 -70.07 -86.74 33.06
CA LEU A 21 -68.67 -86.56 33.47
C LEU A 21 -67.72 -86.63 32.27
N ASN A 22 -67.95 -87.54 31.33
CA ASN A 22 -67.16 -87.62 30.09
C ASN A 22 -67.37 -86.40 29.19
N ILE A 23 -68.59 -85.85 29.12
CA ILE A 23 -68.87 -84.59 28.40
C ILE A 23 -68.17 -83.41 29.07
N ALA A 24 -68.22 -83.33 30.40
CA ALA A 24 -67.55 -82.29 31.18
C ALA A 24 -66.02 -82.38 31.05
N ALA A 25 -65.46 -83.58 31.14
CA ALA A 25 -64.03 -83.84 30.96
C ALA A 25 -63.57 -83.46 29.53
N LYS A 26 -64.36 -83.79 28.50
CA LYS A 26 -64.07 -83.38 27.13
C LYS A 26 -64.07 -81.86 26.97
N LYS A 27 -65.08 -81.17 27.50
CA LYS A 27 -65.11 -79.69 27.53
C LYS A 27 -63.92 -79.10 28.27
N LEU A 28 -63.50 -79.72 29.37
CA LEU A 28 -62.35 -79.26 30.15
C LEU A 28 -61.04 -79.44 29.38
N VAL A 29 -60.88 -80.54 28.66
CA VAL A 29 -59.73 -80.77 27.76
C VAL A 29 -59.73 -79.77 26.61
N ASP A 30 -60.90 -79.51 25.99
CA ASP A 30 -61.03 -78.53 24.92
C ASP A 30 -60.69 -77.12 25.42
N LEU A 31 -61.13 -76.75 26.63
CA LEU A 31 -60.79 -75.48 27.28
C LEU A 31 -59.30 -75.39 27.64
N LEU A 32 -58.70 -76.46 28.15
CA LEU A 32 -57.25 -76.50 28.44
C LEU A 32 -56.42 -76.37 27.15
N GLN A 33 -56.86 -76.99 26.06
CA GLN A 33 -56.23 -76.80 24.74
C GLN A 33 -56.39 -75.37 24.22
N GLN A 34 -57.54 -74.73 24.45
CA GLN A 34 -57.74 -73.31 24.13
C GLN A 34 -56.86 -72.40 24.97
N CYS A 35 -56.75 -72.64 26.28
CA CYS A 35 -55.86 -71.90 27.17
C CYS A 35 -54.39 -72.03 26.75
N SER A 36 -53.94 -73.24 26.42
CA SER A 36 -52.56 -73.46 25.94
C SER A 36 -52.28 -72.74 24.61
N LYS A 37 -53.25 -72.71 23.69
CA LYS A 37 -53.15 -71.92 22.44
C LYS A 37 -53.09 -70.42 22.71
N LEU A 38 -53.92 -69.93 23.64
CA LEU A 38 -53.93 -68.52 24.03
C LEU A 38 -52.61 -68.10 24.68
N GLU A 39 -52.06 -68.92 25.58
CA GLU A 39 -50.73 -68.66 26.19
C GLU A 39 -49.61 -68.62 25.15
N ALA A 40 -49.63 -69.53 24.18
CA ALA A 40 -48.66 -69.53 23.08
C ALA A 40 -48.79 -68.27 22.21
N ASN A 41 -50.02 -67.84 21.90
CA ASN A 41 -50.28 -66.61 21.16
C ASN A 41 -49.82 -65.38 21.92
N LEU A 42 -50.07 -65.32 23.24
CA LEU A 42 -49.71 -64.19 24.10
C LEU A 42 -48.18 -64.04 24.22
N LYS A 43 -47.45 -65.16 24.35
CA LYS A 43 -45.98 -65.16 24.29
C LYS A 43 -45.45 -64.69 22.94
N ASN A 44 -46.09 -65.08 21.84
CA ASN A 44 -45.70 -64.60 20.52
C ASN A 44 -45.97 -63.09 20.34
N GLU A 45 -47.11 -62.58 20.83
CA GLU A 45 -47.40 -61.15 20.80
C GLU A 45 -46.43 -60.33 21.67
N GLU A 46 -46.10 -60.79 22.88
CA GLU A 46 -45.10 -60.12 23.72
C GLU A 46 -43.72 -60.06 23.04
N LYS A 47 -43.32 -61.15 22.36
CA LYS A 47 -42.08 -61.18 21.59
C LYS A 47 -42.13 -60.19 20.42
N ASN A 48 -43.23 -60.18 19.67
CA ASN A 48 -43.44 -59.23 18.56
C ASN A 48 -43.46 -57.78 19.03
N LEU A 49 -44.07 -57.48 20.19
CA LEU A 49 -44.09 -56.14 20.78
C LEU A 49 -42.70 -55.68 21.22
N LYS A 50 -41.89 -56.57 21.83
CA LYS A 50 -40.50 -56.27 22.18
C LYS A 50 -39.63 -56.04 20.95
N GLU A 51 -39.78 -56.86 19.91
CA GLU A 51 -39.07 -56.69 18.63
C GLU A 51 -39.51 -55.43 17.88
N ASN A 52 -40.79 -55.06 17.92
CA ASN A 52 -41.27 -53.83 17.32
C ASN A 52 -40.79 -52.60 18.11
N GLY A 53 -40.80 -52.67 19.45
CA GLY A 53 -40.27 -51.62 20.33
C GLY A 53 -38.79 -51.31 20.06
N SER A 54 -37.96 -52.34 19.89
CA SER A 54 -36.54 -52.17 19.55
C SER A 54 -36.32 -51.61 18.14
N LYS A 55 -37.14 -52.01 17.16
CA LYS A 55 -37.13 -51.42 15.80
C LYS A 55 -37.49 -49.93 15.84
N THR A 56 -38.51 -49.51 16.59
CA THR A 56 -38.87 -48.09 16.73
C THR A 56 -37.77 -47.26 17.39
N ALA A 57 -37.07 -47.81 18.40
CA ALA A 57 -35.94 -47.12 19.03
C ALA A 57 -34.78 -46.89 18.04
N ASN A 58 -34.48 -47.89 17.21
CA ASN A 58 -33.47 -47.79 16.15
C ASN A 58 -33.85 -46.76 15.08
N LEU A 59 -35.12 -46.73 14.65
CA LEU A 59 -35.63 -45.74 13.70
C LEU A 59 -35.49 -44.30 14.23
N SER A 60 -35.79 -44.06 15.51
CA SER A 60 -35.63 -42.73 16.12
C SER A 60 -34.16 -42.29 16.22
N ALA A 61 -33.24 -43.22 16.49
CA ALA A 61 -31.81 -42.93 16.46
C ALA A 61 -31.30 -42.63 15.04
N GLU A 62 -31.82 -43.34 14.04
CA GLU A 62 -31.50 -43.13 12.62
C GLU A 62 -32.05 -41.79 12.11
N GLU A 63 -33.27 -41.41 12.48
CA GLU A 63 -33.85 -40.08 12.18
C GLU A 63 -33.01 -38.94 12.76
N LYS A 64 -32.58 -39.05 14.03
CA LYS A 64 -31.69 -38.05 14.64
C LYS A 64 -30.36 -37.94 13.92
N ARG A 65 -29.78 -39.08 13.51
CA ARG A 65 -28.52 -39.11 12.74
C ARG A 65 -28.70 -38.44 11.37
N LEU A 66 -29.73 -38.80 10.62
CA LEU A 66 -30.04 -38.22 9.31
C LEU A 66 -30.34 -36.72 9.42
N SER A 67 -31.04 -36.28 10.46
CA SER A 67 -31.28 -34.86 10.73
C SER A 67 -29.98 -34.09 10.98
N ASN A 68 -29.08 -34.63 11.80
CA ASN A 68 -27.76 -34.03 12.03
C ASN A 68 -26.92 -34.00 10.74
N GLU A 69 -26.96 -35.07 9.95
CA GLU A 69 -26.24 -35.17 8.69
C GLU A 69 -26.76 -34.14 7.66
N LEU A 70 -28.08 -33.95 7.57
CA LEU A 70 -28.71 -32.91 6.76
C LEU A 70 -28.29 -31.51 7.19
N GLU A 71 -28.22 -31.24 8.50
CA GLU A 71 -27.76 -29.93 9.02
C GLU A 71 -26.29 -29.66 8.66
N ILE A 72 -25.43 -30.68 8.75
CA ILE A 72 -24.03 -30.59 8.31
C ILE A 72 -23.95 -30.32 6.80
N GLN A 73 -24.75 -31.00 5.99
CA GLN A 73 -24.76 -30.79 4.53
C GLN A 73 -25.24 -29.38 4.16
N LYS A 74 -26.26 -28.85 4.85
CA LYS A 74 -26.71 -27.46 4.69
C LYS A 74 -25.59 -26.47 5.02
N LYS A 75 -24.88 -26.66 6.13
CA LYS A 75 -23.72 -25.82 6.50
C LYS A 75 -22.60 -25.89 5.46
N LYS A 76 -22.26 -27.08 4.96
CA LYS A 76 -21.26 -27.26 3.89
C LYS A 76 -21.67 -26.56 2.59
N SER A 77 -22.93 -26.67 2.18
CA SER A 77 -23.44 -26.00 0.98
C SER A 77 -23.30 -24.48 1.06
N ILE A 78 -23.62 -23.88 2.21
CA ILE A 78 -23.44 -22.44 2.45
C ILE A 78 -21.95 -22.05 2.33
N VAL A 79 -21.05 -22.83 2.93
CA VAL A 79 -19.60 -22.57 2.84
C VAL A 79 -19.10 -22.65 1.39
N ILE A 80 -19.52 -23.67 0.63
CA ILE A 80 -19.15 -23.81 -0.78
C ILE A 80 -19.67 -22.63 -1.60
N GLN A 81 -20.91 -22.20 -1.39
CA GLN A 81 -21.47 -21.03 -2.04
C GLN A 81 -20.65 -19.77 -1.72
N LYS A 82 -20.24 -19.59 -0.47
CA LYS A 82 -19.40 -18.45 -0.05
C LYS A 82 -17.99 -18.51 -0.63
N ILE A 83 -17.41 -19.70 -0.80
CA ILE A 83 -16.13 -19.87 -1.52
C ILE A 83 -16.28 -19.45 -2.98
N GLN A 84 -17.37 -19.86 -3.65
CA GLN A 84 -17.63 -19.46 -5.03
C GLN A 84 -17.80 -17.94 -5.14
N GLU A 85 -18.59 -17.32 -4.25
CA GLU A 85 -18.73 -15.86 -4.21
C GLU A 85 -17.37 -15.17 -4.00
N PHE A 86 -16.50 -15.70 -3.13
CA PHE A 86 -15.17 -15.15 -2.91
C PHE A 86 -14.32 -15.19 -4.20
N VAL A 87 -14.31 -16.31 -4.92
CA VAL A 87 -13.59 -16.45 -6.19
C VAL A 87 -14.15 -15.50 -7.24
N ASP A 88 -15.49 -15.41 -7.35
CA ASP A 88 -16.16 -14.53 -8.31
C ASP A 88 -15.85 -13.05 -8.05
N PHE A 89 -15.88 -12.62 -6.79
CA PHE A 89 -15.54 -11.24 -6.43
C PHE A 89 -14.05 -10.93 -6.64
N HIS A 90 -13.17 -11.91 -6.43
CA HIS A 90 -11.76 -11.74 -6.74
C HIS A 90 -11.54 -11.57 -8.25
N SER A 91 -12.19 -12.37 -9.09
CA SER A 91 -12.15 -12.19 -10.55
C SER A 91 -12.69 -10.82 -10.98
N LYS A 92 -13.83 -10.40 -10.41
CA LYS A 92 -14.40 -9.07 -10.69
C LYS A 92 -13.49 -7.93 -10.25
N LEU A 93 -12.73 -8.12 -9.17
CA LEU A 93 -11.74 -7.15 -8.71
C LEU A 93 -10.62 -6.98 -9.74
N GLU A 94 -10.09 -8.08 -10.29
CA GLU A 94 -9.10 -8.05 -11.37
C GLU A 94 -9.64 -7.33 -12.63
N ASP A 95 -10.87 -7.65 -13.04
CA ASP A 95 -11.52 -6.96 -14.17
C ASP A 95 -11.74 -5.46 -13.91
N SER A 96 -11.96 -5.08 -12.64
CA SER A 96 -12.13 -3.69 -12.23
C SER A 96 -10.81 -2.93 -12.30
N PHE A 97 -9.69 -3.58 -11.94
CA PHE A 97 -8.35 -3.04 -12.12
C PHE A 97 -8.01 -2.84 -13.60
N ALA A 98 -8.28 -3.84 -14.46
CA ALA A 98 -8.06 -3.73 -15.90
C ALA A 98 -8.81 -2.55 -16.53
N ARG A 99 -10.04 -2.29 -16.06
CA ARG A 99 -10.89 -1.17 -16.52
C ARG A 99 -10.64 0.15 -15.80
N LYS A 100 -9.79 0.17 -14.76
CA LYS A 100 -9.53 1.34 -13.90
C LYS A 100 -10.82 1.91 -13.27
N ASP A 101 -11.76 1.03 -12.91
CA ASP A 101 -13.01 1.40 -12.24
C ASP A 101 -12.83 1.36 -10.72
N TYR A 102 -12.44 2.49 -10.15
CA TYR A 102 -12.16 2.65 -8.72
C TYR A 102 -13.35 2.37 -7.81
N LYS A 103 -14.58 2.61 -8.28
CA LYS A 103 -15.79 2.31 -7.51
C LYS A 103 -15.96 0.80 -7.40
N SER A 104 -15.88 0.11 -8.53
CA SER A 104 -15.98 -1.36 -8.56
C SER A 104 -14.84 -2.04 -7.82
N ILE A 105 -13.61 -1.49 -7.85
CA ILE A 105 -12.49 -1.97 -7.03
C ILE A 105 -12.87 -1.93 -5.53
N LEU A 106 -13.35 -0.77 -5.04
CA LEU A 106 -13.72 -0.58 -3.64
C LEU A 106 -14.89 -1.50 -3.23
N ASP A 107 -15.93 -1.58 -4.07
CA ASP A 107 -17.12 -2.37 -3.76
C ASP A 107 -16.80 -3.87 -3.74
N ASN A 108 -16.02 -4.37 -4.72
CA ASN A 108 -15.61 -5.78 -4.75
C ASN A 108 -14.70 -6.14 -3.56
N MET A 109 -13.74 -5.26 -3.20
CA MET A 109 -12.89 -5.48 -2.02
C MET A 109 -13.71 -5.60 -0.73
N ARG A 110 -14.72 -4.74 -0.54
CA ARG A 110 -15.62 -4.80 0.62
C ARG A 110 -16.45 -6.08 0.66
N GLN A 111 -16.84 -6.64 -0.48
CA GLN A 111 -17.52 -7.94 -0.50
C GLN A 111 -16.58 -9.06 -0.07
N LEU A 112 -15.33 -9.06 -0.55
CA LEU A 112 -14.31 -10.02 -0.12
C LEU A 112 -14.08 -9.94 1.39
N GLU A 113 -13.97 -8.73 1.96
CA GLU A 113 -13.81 -8.54 3.41
C GLU A 113 -14.98 -9.09 4.24
N ARG A 114 -16.21 -9.05 3.71
CA ARG A 114 -17.39 -9.63 4.37
C ARG A 114 -17.42 -11.15 4.29
N ILE A 115 -16.97 -11.72 3.17
CA ILE A 115 -17.04 -13.15 2.91
C ILE A 115 -15.90 -13.90 3.58
N ALA A 116 -14.67 -13.38 3.52
CA ALA A 116 -13.47 -14.09 3.96
C ALA A 116 -13.54 -14.65 5.40
N PRO A 117 -14.07 -13.93 6.41
CA PRO A 117 -14.19 -14.46 7.77
C PRO A 117 -15.17 -15.63 7.87
N THR A 118 -16.22 -15.63 7.04
CA THR A 118 -17.24 -16.70 7.02
C THR A 118 -16.65 -18.03 6.56
N ILE A 119 -15.64 -17.97 5.69
CA ILE A 119 -14.96 -19.15 5.11
C ILE A 119 -13.54 -19.36 5.65
N LYS A 120 -13.12 -18.60 6.68
CA LYS A 120 -11.78 -18.67 7.30
C LYS A 120 -10.62 -18.49 6.30
N GLN A 121 -10.76 -17.51 5.40
CA GLN A 121 -9.78 -17.19 4.35
C GLN A 121 -9.13 -15.81 4.56
N GLU A 122 -8.89 -15.42 5.81
CA GLU A 122 -8.34 -14.10 6.16
C GLU A 122 -6.95 -13.88 5.56
N LYS A 123 -6.11 -14.92 5.51
CA LYS A 123 -4.77 -14.84 4.90
C LYS A 123 -4.84 -14.62 3.39
N ALA A 124 -5.79 -15.26 2.71
CA ALA A 124 -6.00 -15.04 1.28
C ALA A 124 -6.50 -13.62 1.02
N LEU A 125 -7.42 -13.12 1.84
CA LEU A 125 -7.88 -11.74 1.80
C LEU A 125 -6.73 -10.74 1.99
N GLU A 126 -5.84 -10.99 2.94
CA GLU A 126 -4.66 -10.13 3.17
C GLU A 126 -3.73 -10.08 1.95
N ASN A 127 -3.49 -11.23 1.29
CA ASN A 127 -2.71 -11.26 0.06
C ASN A 127 -3.39 -10.45 -1.06
N VAL A 128 -4.70 -10.60 -1.24
CA VAL A 128 -5.47 -9.83 -2.23
C VAL A 128 -5.43 -8.34 -1.92
N LYS A 129 -5.52 -7.94 -0.64
CA LYS A 129 -5.36 -6.54 -0.22
C LYS A 129 -3.99 -5.98 -0.57
N ASN A 130 -2.94 -6.72 -0.26
CA ASN A 130 -1.57 -6.30 -0.51
C ASN A 130 -1.29 -6.14 -2.01
N ASP A 131 -1.73 -7.11 -2.83
CA ASP A 131 -1.63 -7.04 -4.29
C ASP A 131 -2.45 -5.88 -4.86
N SER A 132 -3.69 -5.70 -4.41
CA SER A 132 -4.55 -4.56 -4.80
C SER A 132 -3.91 -3.23 -4.45
N ALA A 133 -3.28 -3.12 -3.27
CA ALA A 133 -2.57 -1.92 -2.87
C ALA A 133 -1.35 -1.63 -3.76
N GLN A 134 -0.59 -2.67 -4.16
CA GLN A 134 0.50 -2.52 -5.12
C GLN A 134 0.00 -2.08 -6.50
N LYS A 135 -1.07 -2.69 -7.02
CA LYS A 135 -1.70 -2.30 -8.29
C LYS A 135 -2.18 -0.85 -8.27
N LEU A 136 -2.80 -0.40 -7.17
CA LEU A 136 -3.23 1.00 -7.02
C LEU A 136 -2.04 1.98 -7.05
N ARG A 137 -0.90 1.65 -6.44
CA ARG A 137 0.31 2.49 -6.49
C ARG A 137 0.81 2.70 -7.92
N LEU A 138 0.77 1.66 -8.74
CA LEU A 138 1.17 1.74 -10.16
C LEU A 138 0.24 2.65 -10.98
N LEU A 139 -0.99 2.86 -10.53
CA LEU A 139 -1.99 3.71 -11.19
C LEU A 139 -1.95 5.18 -10.75
N PHE A 140 -1.06 5.58 -9.82
CA PHE A 140 -1.02 6.97 -9.33
C PHE A 140 -0.86 8.02 -10.44
N ASN A 141 -0.09 7.70 -11.47
CA ASN A 141 0.06 8.57 -12.64
C ASN A 141 -1.26 8.76 -13.41
N ASP A 142 -2.01 7.66 -13.59
CA ASP A 142 -3.30 7.69 -14.29
C ASP A 142 -4.37 8.43 -13.47
N ILE A 143 -4.24 8.46 -12.15
CA ILE A 143 -5.16 9.17 -11.26
C ILE A 143 -5.09 10.68 -11.49
N LEU A 144 -3.89 11.24 -11.66
CA LEU A 144 -3.66 12.69 -11.80
C LEU A 144 -3.34 13.13 -13.22
N ILE A 145 -3.46 12.21 -14.19
CA ILE A 145 -3.06 12.36 -15.60
C ILE A 145 -1.83 13.26 -15.68
N SER A 146 -0.73 12.77 -15.10
CA SER A 146 0.49 13.56 -15.00
C SER A 146 1.34 13.34 -16.25
N LYS A 147 1.73 14.44 -16.90
CA LYS A 147 2.73 14.47 -17.98
C LYS A 147 3.85 15.38 -17.53
N GLU A 148 5.03 15.23 -18.11
CA GLU A 148 6.25 15.98 -17.76
C GLU A 148 6.03 17.47 -17.41
N ARG A 149 5.09 18.14 -18.09
CA ARG A 149 4.80 19.58 -17.92
C ARG A 149 3.35 19.92 -17.57
N SER A 150 2.53 18.93 -17.27
CA SER A 150 1.12 19.16 -16.96
C SER A 150 0.58 18.19 -15.94
N LEU A 151 -0.26 18.69 -15.06
CA LEU A 151 -1.02 17.90 -14.11
C LEU A 151 -2.50 18.16 -14.34
N THR A 152 -3.31 17.12 -14.51
CA THR A 152 -4.75 17.27 -14.69
C THR A 152 -5.52 16.39 -13.72
N PHE A 153 -6.20 17.06 -12.80
CA PHE A 153 -7.10 16.43 -11.87
C PHE A 153 -8.34 15.93 -12.61
N PRO A 154 -8.77 14.69 -12.33
CA PRO A 154 -10.04 14.19 -12.83
C PRO A 154 -11.19 14.99 -12.24
N SER A 155 -12.39 14.85 -12.80
CA SER A 155 -13.60 15.47 -12.23
C SER A 155 -13.75 15.16 -10.74
N ASP A 156 -14.29 16.11 -9.97
CA ASP A 156 -14.42 16.05 -8.51
C ASP A 156 -15.02 14.72 -8.02
N GLU A 157 -16.06 14.20 -8.68
CA GLU A 157 -16.65 12.90 -8.33
C GLU A 157 -15.69 11.72 -8.53
N LYS A 158 -14.98 11.71 -9.67
CA LYS A 158 -13.98 10.69 -9.97
C LYS A 158 -12.82 10.77 -8.99
N PHE A 159 -12.33 11.98 -8.66
CA PHE A 159 -11.27 12.16 -7.67
C PHE A 159 -11.72 11.68 -6.27
N LYS A 160 -12.93 12.06 -5.82
CA LYS A 160 -13.49 11.59 -4.54
C LYS A 160 -13.59 10.08 -4.48
N THR A 161 -13.98 9.44 -5.58
CA THR A 161 -14.06 7.98 -5.67
C THR A 161 -12.68 7.35 -5.54
N VAL A 162 -11.70 7.85 -6.31
CA VAL A 162 -10.31 7.40 -6.22
C VAL A 162 -9.77 7.56 -4.80
N TYR A 163 -9.95 8.73 -4.20
CA TYR A 163 -9.43 9.02 -2.86
C TYR A 163 -10.06 8.11 -1.79
N ARG A 164 -11.36 7.82 -1.86
CA ARG A 164 -12.01 6.84 -0.99
C ARG A 164 -11.41 5.44 -1.16
N THR A 165 -11.11 5.05 -2.39
CA THR A 165 -10.43 3.78 -2.68
C THR A 165 -9.03 3.78 -2.06
N LEU A 166 -8.23 4.84 -2.26
CA LEU A 166 -6.89 4.95 -1.66
C LEU A 166 -6.93 4.90 -0.13
N LEU A 167 -7.87 5.60 0.51
CA LEU A 167 -8.07 5.56 1.96
C LEU A 167 -8.40 4.15 2.45
N HIS A 168 -9.24 3.41 1.73
CA HIS A 168 -9.58 2.03 2.09
C HIS A 168 -8.37 1.09 2.11
N PHE A 169 -7.41 1.32 1.22
CA PHE A 169 -6.14 0.57 1.17
C PHE A 169 -4.99 1.23 1.96
N SER A 170 -5.28 2.26 2.76
CA SER A 170 -4.26 3.01 3.53
C SER A 170 -3.14 3.61 2.68
N LEU A 171 -3.44 4.00 1.45
CA LEU A 171 -2.46 4.51 0.46
C LEU A 171 -2.37 6.05 0.40
N GLU A 172 -3.06 6.76 1.28
CA GLU A 172 -3.09 8.23 1.27
C GLU A 172 -1.68 8.84 1.33
N ARG A 173 -0.84 8.37 2.25
CA ARG A 173 0.53 8.89 2.41
C ARG A 173 1.40 8.62 1.19
N ASP A 174 1.28 7.44 0.60
CA ASP A 174 2.02 7.07 -0.61
C ASP A 174 1.62 7.98 -1.79
N PHE A 175 0.32 8.29 -1.88
CA PHE A 175 -0.20 9.19 -2.90
C PHE A 175 0.23 10.64 -2.68
N VAL A 176 0.24 11.13 -1.43
CA VAL A 176 0.82 12.43 -1.06
C VAL A 176 2.28 12.50 -1.49
N PHE A 177 3.07 11.48 -1.15
CA PHE A 177 4.48 11.42 -1.48
C PHE A 177 4.71 11.44 -3.00
N TYR A 178 3.92 10.67 -3.75
CA TYR A 178 3.95 10.68 -5.20
C TYR A 178 3.66 12.07 -5.77
N ILE A 179 2.61 12.73 -5.30
CA ILE A 179 2.23 14.09 -5.70
C ILE A 179 3.37 15.09 -5.46
N VAL A 180 3.92 15.10 -4.24
CA VAL A 180 4.96 16.06 -3.85
C VAL A 180 6.19 15.85 -4.72
N ASN A 181 6.63 14.60 -4.90
CA ASN A 181 7.77 14.29 -5.76
C ASN A 181 7.51 14.65 -7.22
N PHE A 182 6.30 14.43 -7.72
CA PHE A 182 5.96 14.80 -9.08
C PHE A 182 6.08 16.32 -9.28
N LEU A 183 5.53 17.12 -8.36
CA LEU A 183 5.64 18.58 -8.40
C LEU A 183 7.09 19.04 -8.32
N SER A 184 7.86 18.50 -7.40
CA SER A 184 9.26 18.86 -7.21
C SER A 184 10.13 18.55 -8.43
N ASN A 185 10.07 17.29 -8.88
CA ASN A 185 11.00 16.78 -9.88
C ASN A 185 10.62 17.17 -11.31
N ASN A 186 9.35 17.45 -11.57
CA ASN A 186 8.87 17.79 -12.90
C ASN A 186 8.52 19.27 -12.98
N LEU A 187 7.51 19.73 -12.25
CA LEU A 187 6.99 21.08 -12.48
C LEU A 187 7.92 22.18 -11.92
N LEU A 188 8.36 22.07 -10.67
CA LEU A 188 9.30 23.02 -10.07
C LEU A 188 10.66 22.96 -10.76
N SER A 189 11.19 21.76 -11.02
CA SER A 189 12.42 21.58 -11.78
C SER A 189 12.35 22.24 -13.17
N VAL A 190 11.28 22.02 -13.93
CA VAL A 190 11.10 22.63 -15.27
C VAL A 190 11.00 24.14 -15.18
N LEU A 191 10.24 24.68 -14.22
CA LEU A 191 10.16 26.13 -13.98
C LEU A 191 11.54 26.75 -13.71
N ASN A 192 12.42 26.00 -13.04
CA ASN A 192 13.70 26.51 -12.54
C ASN A 192 14.93 26.10 -13.38
N ASN A 193 14.79 25.30 -14.44
CA ASN A 193 15.93 24.80 -15.23
C ASN A 193 15.89 25.23 -16.71
N GLN A 194 14.86 25.95 -17.16
CA GLN A 194 14.72 26.31 -18.57
C GLN A 194 15.31 27.67 -18.93
N ASN A 195 15.87 27.78 -20.13
CA ASN A 195 16.36 29.04 -20.71
C ASN A 195 15.22 29.95 -21.22
N CYS A 196 13.97 29.50 -21.16
CA CYS A 196 12.78 30.22 -21.59
C CYS A 196 11.82 30.47 -20.42
N ASN A 197 11.03 31.54 -20.49
CA ASN A 197 10.04 31.83 -19.46
C ASN A 197 8.92 30.79 -19.51
N VAL A 198 8.78 30.01 -18.44
CA VAL A 198 7.67 29.08 -18.29
C VAL A 198 6.61 29.71 -17.41
N VAL A 199 5.39 29.85 -17.93
CA VAL A 199 4.24 30.36 -17.17
C VAL A 199 3.23 29.28 -16.88
N ILE A 200 2.53 29.45 -15.77
CA ILE A 200 1.46 28.55 -15.38
C ILE A 200 0.18 28.98 -16.06
N LYS A 201 -0.37 28.08 -16.88
CA LYS A 201 -1.75 28.19 -17.34
C LYS A 201 -2.61 27.23 -16.53
N THR A 202 -3.56 27.78 -15.79
CA THR A 202 -4.64 27.03 -15.19
C THR A 202 -5.84 26.99 -16.13
N LEU A 203 -6.33 25.79 -16.44
CA LEU A 203 -7.58 25.58 -17.18
C LEU A 203 -8.65 25.19 -16.17
N GLY A 204 -9.26 26.21 -15.55
CA GLY A 204 -10.13 26.05 -14.40
C GLY A 204 -9.40 25.48 -13.17
N ASN A 205 -10.14 24.97 -12.20
CA ASN A 205 -9.58 24.37 -10.96
C ASN A 205 -9.08 22.93 -11.15
N LYS A 206 -8.79 22.50 -12.38
CA LYS A 206 -8.59 21.07 -12.71
C LYS A 206 -7.31 20.76 -13.45
N SER A 207 -6.66 21.74 -14.05
CA SER A 207 -5.43 21.47 -14.80
C SER A 207 -4.42 22.57 -14.59
N ILE A 208 -3.18 22.17 -14.36
CA ILE A 208 -2.00 23.00 -14.28
C ILE A 208 -1.12 22.59 -15.44
N THR A 209 -0.83 23.50 -16.35
CA THR A 209 0.07 23.26 -17.47
C THR A 209 1.14 24.35 -17.53
N LEU A 210 2.39 23.92 -17.70
CA LEU A 210 3.53 24.78 -17.95
C LEU A 210 3.60 25.10 -19.44
N ILE A 211 3.63 26.39 -19.77
CA ILE A 211 3.70 26.88 -21.16
C ILE A 211 4.95 27.73 -21.31
N GLU A 212 5.76 27.41 -22.31
CA GLU A 212 6.92 28.22 -22.68
C GLU A 212 6.47 29.53 -23.34
N ARG A 213 7.10 30.63 -22.97
CA ARG A 213 7.03 31.94 -23.62
C ARG A 213 8.39 32.25 -24.24
N GLU A 214 8.35 32.95 -25.37
CA GLU A 214 9.54 33.43 -26.09
C GLU A 214 10.31 34.54 -25.34
N GLU A 215 9.77 35.05 -24.24
CA GLU A 215 10.42 36.10 -23.45
C GLU A 215 11.64 35.57 -22.68
N PRO A 216 12.71 36.39 -22.55
CA PRO A 216 13.92 35.99 -21.82
C PRO A 216 13.61 35.68 -20.36
N HIS A 217 14.11 34.55 -19.88
CA HIS A 217 13.88 34.13 -18.51
C HIS A 217 14.56 35.08 -17.52
N THR A 218 13.78 35.66 -16.59
CA THR A 218 14.35 36.36 -15.44
C THR A 218 14.21 35.50 -14.18
N PRO A 219 15.23 35.41 -13.34
CA PRO A 219 15.19 34.53 -12.17
C PRO A 219 14.07 34.87 -11.16
N THR A 220 13.68 36.14 -11.09
CA THR A 220 12.52 36.62 -10.32
C THR A 220 11.19 36.05 -10.79
N THR A 221 11.09 35.77 -12.10
CA THR A 221 9.89 35.17 -12.70
C THR A 221 9.73 33.73 -12.21
N SER A 222 10.81 32.97 -12.05
CA SER A 222 10.73 31.59 -11.58
C SER A 222 10.21 31.44 -10.14
N LEU A 223 10.69 32.25 -9.20
CA LEU A 223 10.17 32.24 -7.81
C LEU A 223 8.69 32.65 -7.76
N THR A 224 8.31 33.63 -8.59
CA THR A 224 6.92 34.10 -8.68
C THR A 224 6.00 33.03 -9.28
N GLU A 225 6.44 32.34 -10.33
CA GLU A 225 5.69 31.23 -10.93
C GLU A 225 5.67 30.03 -9.98
N SER A 226 6.76 29.73 -9.26
CA SER A 226 6.78 28.69 -8.23
C SER A 226 5.76 28.96 -7.11
N TYR A 227 5.62 30.23 -6.68
CA TYR A 227 4.56 30.65 -5.76
C TYR A 227 3.17 30.37 -6.34
N LYS A 228 2.92 30.79 -7.59
CA LYS A 228 1.64 30.54 -8.27
C LYS A 228 1.36 29.03 -8.37
N LEU A 229 2.37 28.21 -8.69
CA LEU A 229 2.25 26.76 -8.79
C LEU A 229 1.75 26.17 -7.48
N ILE A 230 2.49 26.42 -6.40
CA ILE A 230 2.19 25.85 -5.09
C ILE A 230 0.82 26.33 -4.61
N ASN A 231 0.47 27.61 -4.85
CA ASN A 231 -0.81 28.17 -4.45
C ASN A 231 -1.99 27.55 -5.22
N GLU A 232 -1.93 27.52 -6.55
CA GLU A 232 -2.99 26.95 -7.39
C GLU A 232 -3.12 25.44 -7.18
N PHE A 233 -1.99 24.75 -6.99
CA PHE A 233 -1.98 23.35 -6.63
C PHE A 233 -2.67 23.09 -5.29
N SER A 234 -2.35 23.87 -4.26
CA SER A 234 -2.95 23.75 -2.92
C SER A 234 -4.45 24.03 -2.94
N LYS A 235 -4.90 25.03 -3.69
CA LYS A 235 -6.33 25.31 -3.91
C LYS A 235 -7.03 24.16 -4.61
N THR A 236 -6.41 23.61 -5.65
CA THR A 236 -6.98 22.51 -6.43
C THR A 236 -7.17 21.28 -5.56
N LEU A 237 -6.15 20.88 -4.79
CA LEU A 237 -6.26 19.79 -3.83
C LEU A 237 -7.35 20.04 -2.79
N THR A 238 -7.39 21.25 -2.22
CA THR A 238 -8.41 21.61 -1.21
C THR A 238 -9.81 21.49 -1.78
N SER A 239 -10.02 21.91 -3.04
CA SER A 239 -11.33 21.85 -3.71
C SER A 239 -11.84 20.41 -3.89
N VAL A 240 -10.94 19.45 -4.03
CA VAL A 240 -11.28 18.02 -4.13
C VAL A 240 -11.30 17.31 -2.78
N GLY A 241 -11.20 18.05 -1.68
CA GLY A 241 -11.29 17.53 -0.30
C GLY A 241 -9.99 16.95 0.23
N PHE A 242 -8.86 17.34 -0.34
CA PHE A 242 -7.53 16.85 0.05
C PHE A 242 -6.66 18.01 0.53
N LEU A 243 -6.05 17.90 1.71
CA LEU A 243 -5.22 18.96 2.28
C LEU A 243 -3.79 18.44 2.47
N LEU A 244 -2.82 19.12 1.87
CA LEU A 244 -1.41 18.90 2.24
C LEU A 244 -1.18 19.36 3.67
N GLN A 245 -0.41 18.59 4.44
CA GLN A 245 -0.02 19.04 5.77
C GLN A 245 1.07 20.10 5.64
N LYS A 246 1.32 20.81 6.75
CA LYS A 246 2.34 21.86 6.81
C LYS A 246 3.73 21.34 6.41
N LYS A 247 4.04 20.07 6.70
CA LYS A 247 5.33 19.46 6.40
C LYS A 247 5.57 19.37 4.90
N GLU A 248 4.59 18.92 4.12
CA GLU A 248 4.71 18.78 2.66
C GLU A 248 4.80 20.14 1.97
N LEU A 249 4.02 21.12 2.44
CA LEU A 249 4.10 22.50 1.94
C LEU A 249 5.46 23.13 2.22
N ARG A 250 6.02 22.94 3.43
CA ARG A 250 7.38 23.39 3.79
C ARG A 250 8.43 22.79 2.84
N GLN A 251 8.32 21.50 2.52
CA GLN A 251 9.25 20.83 1.60
C GLN A 251 9.21 21.45 0.20
N LEU A 252 8.01 21.63 -0.36
CA LEU A 252 7.84 22.26 -1.67
C LEU A 252 8.36 23.71 -1.68
N GLY A 253 8.09 24.46 -0.61
CA GLY A 253 8.55 25.83 -0.45
C GLY A 253 10.07 25.93 -0.39
N ASN A 254 10.73 25.11 0.44
CA ASN A 254 12.19 25.09 0.53
C ASN A 254 12.83 24.78 -0.82
N GLN A 255 12.35 23.75 -1.53
CA GLN A 255 12.88 23.39 -2.84
C GLN A 255 12.69 24.50 -3.88
N ALA A 256 11.50 25.13 -3.92
CA ALA A 256 11.26 26.26 -4.81
C ALA A 256 12.20 27.44 -4.54
N ILE A 257 12.49 27.72 -3.27
CA ILE A 257 13.39 28.80 -2.85
C ILE A 257 14.83 28.48 -3.21
N GLU A 258 15.31 27.26 -2.92
CA GLU A 258 16.65 26.79 -3.28
C GLU A 258 16.89 26.87 -4.79
N LEU A 259 15.96 26.35 -5.59
CA LEU A 259 16.06 26.36 -7.06
C LEU A 259 16.02 27.80 -7.61
N GLY A 260 15.10 28.63 -7.10
CA GLY A 260 14.96 30.00 -7.58
C GLY A 260 16.14 30.90 -7.21
N ILE A 261 16.75 30.73 -6.03
CA ILE A 261 17.98 31.44 -5.65
C ILE A 261 19.18 30.94 -6.48
N ALA A 262 19.24 29.64 -6.78
CA ALA A 262 20.28 29.09 -7.65
C ALA A 262 20.27 29.72 -9.05
N GLN A 263 19.09 29.91 -9.64
CA GLN A 263 18.96 30.59 -10.94
C GLN A 263 19.45 32.04 -10.93
N THR A 264 19.37 32.74 -9.79
CA THR A 264 19.82 34.14 -9.70
C THR A 264 21.33 34.25 -9.54
N GLY A 265 22.06 33.13 -9.44
CA GLY A 265 23.45 33.14 -8.99
C GLY A 265 23.59 33.73 -7.59
N GLY A 266 22.58 33.56 -6.72
CA GLY A 266 22.58 34.12 -5.37
C GLY A 266 22.48 35.65 -5.31
N LEU A 267 21.94 36.32 -6.34
CA LEU A 267 21.52 37.72 -6.28
C LEU A 267 20.19 37.84 -5.50
N LEU A 268 20.18 38.68 -4.47
CA LEU A 268 19.08 38.80 -3.50
C LEU A 268 18.13 39.97 -3.76
N THR A 269 18.59 41.00 -4.48
CA THR A 269 17.91 42.30 -4.59
C THR A 269 16.48 42.22 -5.13
N ASP A 270 16.18 41.24 -5.98
CA ASP A 270 14.86 41.08 -6.60
C ASP A 270 14.08 39.86 -6.08
N THR A 271 14.72 38.95 -5.33
CA THR A 271 14.11 37.67 -4.93
C THR A 271 13.43 37.70 -3.57
N GLU A 272 13.79 38.66 -2.70
CA GLU A 272 13.35 38.70 -1.31
C GLU A 272 11.81 38.74 -1.16
N LYS A 273 11.12 39.50 -2.02
CA LYS A 273 9.65 39.59 -1.99
C LYS A 273 8.99 38.26 -2.34
N ALA A 274 9.46 37.60 -3.40
CA ALA A 274 8.92 36.32 -3.84
C ALA A 274 9.21 35.21 -2.81
N VAL A 275 10.39 35.22 -2.21
CA VAL A 275 10.73 34.28 -1.13
C VAL A 275 9.86 34.51 0.10
N LYS A 276 9.64 35.75 0.55
CA LYS A 276 8.71 36.03 1.66
C LYS A 276 7.29 35.51 1.40
N GLN A 277 6.81 35.63 0.16
CA GLN A 277 5.51 35.09 -0.23
C GLN A 277 5.47 33.56 -0.18
N LEU A 278 6.52 32.88 -0.66
CA LEU A 278 6.67 31.44 -0.55
C LEU A 278 6.76 30.98 0.91
N CYS A 279 7.56 31.65 1.75
CA CYS A 279 7.65 31.35 3.18
C CYS A 279 6.29 31.43 3.86
N LYS A 280 5.53 32.50 3.58
CA LYS A 280 4.18 32.67 4.14
C LYS A 280 3.22 31.58 3.66
N LEU A 281 3.24 31.24 2.37
CA LEU A 281 2.38 30.20 1.80
C LEU A 281 2.71 28.81 2.37
N CYS A 282 4.00 28.53 2.54
CA CYS A 282 4.52 27.22 2.92
C CYS A 282 4.81 27.09 4.42
N TYR A 283 4.42 28.06 5.25
CA TYR A 283 4.66 28.08 6.70
C TYR A 283 6.13 27.94 7.09
N ILE A 284 7.06 28.56 6.36
CA ILE A 284 8.49 28.53 6.67
C ILE A 284 8.82 29.74 7.54
N ASP A 285 9.23 29.48 8.78
CA ASP A 285 9.35 30.53 9.81
C ASP A 285 10.65 31.33 9.68
N ASN A 286 11.77 30.69 9.32
CA ASN A 286 13.07 31.32 9.16
C ASN A 286 13.82 30.74 7.96
N ILE A 287 14.33 31.62 7.10
CA ILE A 287 15.25 31.26 6.02
C ILE A 287 16.47 32.17 6.09
N ASN A 288 17.66 31.58 6.14
CA ASN A 288 18.90 32.32 6.01
C ASN A 288 19.19 32.58 4.53
N MET A 289 18.60 33.64 3.98
CA MET A 289 18.76 34.04 2.58
C MET A 289 20.23 34.24 2.18
N ASN A 290 21.06 34.74 3.09
CA ASN A 290 22.47 34.97 2.85
C ASN A 290 23.24 33.65 2.69
N GLU A 291 22.93 32.66 3.50
CA GLU A 291 23.54 31.33 3.41
C GLU A 291 23.13 30.61 2.13
N LEU A 292 21.82 30.62 1.79
CA LEU A 292 21.34 30.05 0.53
C LEU A 292 21.97 30.74 -0.68
N ALA A 293 22.00 32.08 -0.69
CA ALA A 293 22.62 32.84 -1.77
C ALA A 293 24.11 32.53 -1.93
N LYS A 294 24.84 32.36 -0.83
CA LYS A 294 26.25 31.96 -0.87
C LYS A 294 26.39 30.55 -1.45
N GLN A 295 25.64 29.57 -0.94
CA GLN A 295 25.67 28.20 -1.47
C GLN A 295 25.32 28.15 -2.98
N SER A 296 24.31 28.90 -3.41
CA SER A 296 23.90 29.02 -4.81
C SER A 296 24.96 29.66 -5.73
N LYS A 297 25.88 30.48 -5.19
CA LYS A 297 26.99 31.07 -5.97
C LYS A 297 28.09 30.06 -6.30
N LEU A 298 28.18 28.95 -5.57
CA LEU A 298 29.33 28.04 -5.65
C LEU A 298 29.62 27.54 -7.07
N PRO A 299 28.64 27.09 -7.87
CA PRO A 299 28.93 26.63 -9.25
C PRO A 299 29.50 27.75 -10.13
N GLN A 300 28.93 28.96 -10.06
CA GLN A 300 29.39 30.11 -10.86
C GLN A 300 30.76 30.61 -10.41
N THR A 301 31.01 30.64 -9.09
CA THR A 301 32.31 31.00 -8.53
C THR A 301 33.38 29.99 -8.94
N LEU A 302 33.07 28.68 -8.91
CA LEU A 302 33.98 27.63 -9.39
C LEU A 302 34.30 27.77 -10.88
N GLU A 303 33.31 28.08 -11.73
CA GLU A 303 33.55 28.31 -13.14
C GLU A 303 34.42 29.56 -13.38
N LYS A 304 34.22 30.62 -12.62
CA LYS A 304 35.09 31.80 -12.69
C LYS A 304 36.52 31.48 -12.24
N CYS A 305 36.69 30.69 -11.18
CA CYS A 305 38.01 30.17 -10.79
C CYS A 305 38.65 29.33 -11.89
N ARG A 306 37.87 28.50 -12.61
CA ARG A 306 38.35 27.75 -13.77
C ARG A 306 38.89 28.69 -14.85
N THR A 307 38.15 29.73 -15.18
CA THR A 307 38.58 30.75 -16.16
C THR A 307 39.88 31.42 -15.72
N MET A 308 39.98 31.83 -14.46
CA MET A 308 41.23 32.41 -13.91
C MET A 308 42.41 31.45 -14.06
N MET A 309 42.23 30.16 -13.77
CA MET A 309 43.28 29.13 -13.92
C MET A 309 43.69 28.91 -15.38
N LYS A 310 42.74 29.00 -16.33
CA LYS A 310 43.01 28.93 -17.77
C LYS A 310 43.75 30.15 -18.31
N GLU A 311 43.44 31.33 -17.77
CA GLU A 311 44.11 32.60 -18.06
C GLU A 311 45.51 32.70 -17.42
N GLY A 312 45.94 31.67 -16.68
CA GLY A 312 47.28 31.59 -16.09
C GLY A 312 47.40 32.29 -14.73
N LYS A 313 46.29 32.61 -14.07
CA LYS A 313 46.31 33.13 -12.70
C LYS A 313 46.82 32.09 -11.71
N LEU A 314 47.45 32.57 -10.64
CA LEU A 314 47.97 31.71 -9.58
C LEU A 314 46.85 31.04 -8.79
N PHE A 315 47.11 29.85 -8.25
CA PHE A 315 46.15 29.12 -7.41
C PHE A 315 45.70 29.96 -6.21
N GLY A 316 46.61 30.72 -5.59
CA GLY A 316 46.30 31.64 -4.50
C GLY A 316 45.27 32.70 -4.87
N GLU A 317 45.36 33.29 -6.06
CA GLU A 317 44.37 34.27 -6.53
C GLU A 317 42.96 33.65 -6.66
N ALA A 318 42.88 32.38 -7.08
CA ALA A 318 41.61 31.66 -7.17
C ALA A 318 41.05 31.31 -5.77
N VAL A 319 41.92 30.96 -4.82
CA VAL A 319 41.55 30.73 -3.41
C VAL A 319 41.03 32.02 -2.79
N ASP A 320 41.77 33.12 -2.89
CA ASP A 320 41.39 34.41 -2.31
C ASP A 320 40.06 34.92 -2.89
N PHE A 321 39.88 34.80 -4.21
CA PHE A 321 38.61 35.11 -4.86
C PHE A 321 37.47 34.28 -4.29
N MET A 322 37.64 32.96 -4.16
CA MET A 322 36.63 32.08 -3.61
C MET A 322 36.31 32.41 -2.14
N MET A 323 37.33 32.60 -1.31
CA MET A 323 37.16 32.95 0.11
C MET A 323 36.44 34.30 0.30
N SER A 324 36.71 35.29 -0.56
CA SER A 324 36.02 36.59 -0.52
C SER A 324 34.50 36.50 -0.78
N ILE A 325 34.06 35.52 -1.57
CA ILE A 325 32.64 35.29 -1.87
C ILE A 325 31.94 34.52 -0.75
N PHE A 326 32.67 33.64 -0.06
CA PHE A 326 32.16 32.72 0.95
C PHE A 326 32.51 33.12 2.40
N GLU A 327 33.01 34.33 2.61
CA GLU A 327 33.36 34.86 3.93
C GLU A 327 32.16 34.76 4.89
N GLY A 328 32.35 34.17 6.07
CA GLY A 328 31.29 34.01 7.07
C GLY A 328 30.24 32.93 6.74
N THR A 329 30.55 31.99 5.84
CA THR A 329 29.82 30.72 5.68
C THR A 329 30.74 29.53 5.94
N PRO A 330 30.22 28.37 6.36
CA PRO A 330 31.02 27.15 6.46
C PRO A 330 31.73 26.87 5.12
N SER A 331 33.06 26.77 5.15
CA SER A 331 33.92 26.62 3.98
C SER A 331 34.33 25.18 3.70
N ASP A 332 33.82 24.22 4.47
CA ASP A 332 34.20 22.81 4.38
C ASP A 332 33.98 22.27 2.97
N GLY A 333 35.03 21.71 2.37
CA GLY A 333 34.97 21.08 1.05
C GLY A 333 35.13 22.05 -0.12
N ILE A 334 35.18 23.37 0.12
CA ILE A 334 35.39 24.38 -0.93
C ILE A 334 36.81 24.27 -1.50
N LEU A 335 37.82 24.17 -0.63
CA LEU A 335 39.21 24.06 -1.03
C LEU A 335 39.46 22.76 -1.81
N THR A 336 38.80 21.68 -1.41
CA THR A 336 38.82 20.38 -2.10
C THR A 336 38.25 20.51 -3.52
N LYS A 337 37.08 21.15 -3.68
CA LYS A 337 36.47 21.36 -5.00
C LYS A 337 37.36 22.20 -5.92
N LEU A 338 37.97 23.25 -5.38
CA LEU A 338 38.91 24.10 -6.12
C LEU A 338 40.19 23.35 -6.51
N SER A 339 40.68 22.48 -5.63
CA SER A 339 41.86 21.65 -5.86
C SER A 339 41.61 20.59 -6.94
N ILE A 340 40.44 19.95 -6.93
CA ILE A 340 40.02 19.03 -7.99
C ILE A 340 39.98 19.76 -9.33
N LEU A 341 39.41 20.97 -9.37
CA LEU A 341 39.35 21.78 -10.57
C LEU A 341 40.75 22.08 -11.12
N ALA A 342 41.67 22.52 -10.27
CA ALA A 342 43.05 22.77 -10.64
C ALA A 342 43.77 21.52 -11.15
N LEU A 343 43.53 20.33 -10.56
CA LEU A 343 44.08 19.07 -11.05
C LEU A 343 43.59 18.70 -12.46
N VAL A 344 42.35 19.06 -12.80
CA VAL A 344 41.80 18.87 -14.15
C VAL A 344 42.48 19.82 -15.13
N GLU A 345 42.54 21.12 -14.80
CA GLU A 345 43.08 22.15 -15.71
C GLU A 345 44.61 22.07 -15.88
N TRP A 346 45.34 21.69 -14.82
CA TRP A 346 46.81 21.62 -14.81
C TRP A 346 47.34 20.19 -14.82
N LYS A 347 46.53 19.24 -15.33
CA LYS A 347 46.82 17.80 -15.30
C LYS A 347 48.25 17.41 -15.72
N ASN A 348 48.87 18.17 -16.63
CA ASN A 348 50.21 17.90 -17.17
C ASN A 348 51.25 18.98 -16.80
N ASP A 349 50.87 19.99 -16.01
CA ASP A 349 51.70 21.15 -15.71
C ASP A 349 52.29 21.02 -14.30
N SER A 350 53.42 20.31 -14.21
CA SER A 350 54.06 20.00 -12.93
C SER A 350 54.64 21.24 -12.22
N GLU A 351 54.85 22.34 -12.93
CA GLU A 351 55.29 23.60 -12.31
C GLU A 351 54.12 24.29 -11.61
N LYS A 352 52.97 24.43 -12.28
CA LYS A 352 51.76 25.01 -11.65
C LYS A 352 51.29 24.24 -10.43
N LEU A 353 51.30 22.91 -10.50
CA LEU A 353 50.96 22.06 -9.34
C LEU A 353 51.89 22.33 -8.14
N LYS A 354 53.21 22.50 -8.37
CA LYS A 354 54.16 22.81 -7.29
C LYS A 354 53.92 24.20 -6.69
N THR A 355 53.57 25.19 -7.50
CA THR A 355 53.32 26.57 -7.02
C THR A 355 52.08 26.69 -6.11
N ALA A 356 51.20 25.70 -6.08
CA ALA A 356 50.04 25.67 -5.18
C ALA A 356 50.39 25.23 -3.74
N PHE A 357 51.49 24.49 -3.53
CA PHE A 357 51.87 23.97 -2.21
C PHE A 357 52.04 25.06 -1.13
N PRO A 358 52.75 26.18 -1.40
CA PRO A 358 52.86 27.27 -0.43
C PRO A 358 51.50 27.84 0.01
N ILE A 359 50.51 27.84 -0.89
CA ILE A 359 49.16 28.32 -0.58
C ILE A 359 48.47 27.37 0.41
N PHE A 360 48.52 26.06 0.16
CA PHE A 360 47.94 25.08 1.10
C PHE A 360 48.62 25.10 2.47
N ILE A 361 49.95 25.24 2.50
CA ILE A 361 50.73 25.39 3.73
C ILE A 361 50.27 26.62 4.52
N ALA A 362 50.07 27.75 3.84
CA ALA A 362 49.60 28.98 4.46
C ALA A 362 48.18 28.86 5.03
N ILE A 363 47.30 28.07 4.39
CA ILE A 363 45.93 27.82 4.89
C ILE A 363 45.95 26.93 6.14
N GLY A 364 46.82 25.91 6.19
CA GLY A 364 47.10 25.16 7.42
C GLY A 364 45.94 24.32 7.99
N THR A 365 44.89 24.06 7.21
CA THR A 365 43.74 23.24 7.64
C THR A 365 43.92 21.76 7.27
N ASN A 366 43.16 20.87 7.94
CA ASN A 366 43.12 19.44 7.58
C ASN A 366 42.70 19.23 6.12
N GLU A 367 41.77 20.04 5.62
CA GLU A 367 41.36 20.03 4.21
C GLU A 367 42.52 20.44 3.28
N ALA A 368 43.31 21.46 3.64
CA ALA A 368 44.48 21.87 2.86
C ALA A 368 45.53 20.77 2.77
N ILE A 369 45.76 20.03 3.85
CA ILE A 369 46.67 18.87 3.87
C ILE A 369 46.18 17.78 2.90
N GLN A 370 44.88 17.48 2.90
CA GLN A 370 44.30 16.51 1.96
C GLN A 370 44.49 16.97 0.51
N CYS A 371 44.25 18.25 0.22
CA CYS A 371 44.45 18.83 -1.11
C CYS A 371 45.92 18.75 -1.56
N MET A 372 46.88 19.01 -0.65
CA MET A 372 48.31 18.85 -0.92
C MET A 372 48.66 17.41 -1.29
N MET A 373 48.10 16.42 -0.58
CA MET A 373 48.32 15.01 -0.88
C MET A 373 47.83 14.66 -2.29
N MET A 374 46.66 15.17 -2.70
CA MET A 374 46.14 14.97 -4.06
C MET A 374 47.08 15.54 -5.14
N PHE A 375 47.64 16.74 -4.90
CA PHE A 375 48.60 17.36 -5.81
C PHE A 375 49.93 16.58 -5.84
N GLN A 376 50.37 16.08 -4.69
CA GLN A 376 51.59 15.29 -4.58
C GLN A 376 51.48 13.95 -5.30
N GLU A 377 50.34 13.27 -5.18
CA GLU A 377 50.03 12.05 -5.90
C GLU A 377 50.11 12.28 -7.42
N ARG A 378 49.44 13.32 -7.92
CA ARG A 378 49.49 13.65 -9.35
C ARG A 378 50.89 13.97 -9.84
N LEU A 379 51.70 14.68 -9.05
CA LEU A 379 53.10 14.96 -9.36
C LEU A 379 53.94 13.67 -9.43
N ASN A 380 53.67 12.69 -8.57
CA ASN A 380 54.36 11.40 -8.59
C ASN A 380 53.99 10.59 -9.84
N GLU A 381 52.71 10.60 -10.24
CA GLU A 381 52.26 9.97 -11.49
C GLU A 381 52.96 10.58 -12.71
N LEU A 382 53.05 11.91 -12.78
CA LEU A 382 53.74 12.61 -13.87
C LEU A 382 55.24 12.31 -13.94
N LYS A 383 55.88 12.02 -12.79
CA LYS A 383 57.28 11.56 -12.75
C LYS A 383 57.43 10.12 -13.23
N ALA A 384 56.46 9.26 -12.96
CA ALA A 384 56.49 7.86 -13.39
C ALA A 384 56.17 7.67 -14.88
N GLN A 385 55.58 8.68 -15.53
CA GLN A 385 55.26 8.70 -16.96
C GLN A 385 56.38 9.29 -17.84
N LYS A 386 57.42 9.85 -17.22
CA LYS A 386 58.66 10.31 -17.89
C LYS A 386 59.75 9.28 -17.70
#